data_AF-A0A3D2W625-F1
#
_entry.id   AF-A0A3D2W625-F1
#
_cell.length_a   1.000
_cell.length_b   1.000
_cell.length_c   1.000
_cell.angle_alpha   90.00
_cell.angle_beta   90.00
_cell.angle_gamma   90.00
#
_symmetry.space_group_name_H-M   'P 1'
#
loop_
_entity.id
_entity.type
_entity.pdbx_description
1 polymer ?
#
loop_
_entity_poly.entity_id
_entity_poly.type
_entity_poly.pdbx_seq_one_letter_code
_entity_poly.pdbx_strand_id
1 'polypeptide(L)'
;MKKHISACVIAALLAVCAGGCGEKEPETITITNHAEIISQPADMSLYMWIEEPYADFQKISFDELNGFFEKKGSGILYLGYDGCQWCERGIPELNTVAREHGVTVYYCETDPYAPAEEFITEDQWNKLIENIGSVLTKSEDGEPQLFVPLVIGVKNGEITGSHTALVDSFDIINEDDQMNDSEKKELQKIYLDIMKKTAD
;
A
#
# COMPACT_ATOMS: atom_id res chain seq x y z
N MET A 1 49.13 -42.07 52.80
CA MET A 1 50.19 -41.09 52.46
C MET A 1 49.56 -40.07 51.50
N LYS A 2 49.07 -38.93 52.00
CA LYS A 2 49.72 -37.61 51.90
C LYS A 2 50.27 -37.38 50.48
N LYS A 3 49.59 -36.60 49.62
CA LYS A 3 49.83 -35.16 49.30
C LYS A 3 49.75 -35.05 47.74
N HIS A 4 49.34 -34.01 47.02
CA HIS A 4 49.08 -32.58 47.28
C HIS A 4 48.02 -32.06 46.26
N ILE A 5 47.35 -31.00 46.67
CA ILE A 5 46.56 -30.02 45.92
C ILE A 5 47.33 -29.50 44.69
N SER A 6 46.64 -29.31 43.56
CA SER A 6 46.86 -28.13 42.72
C SER A 6 45.63 -27.82 41.87
N ALA A 7 44.98 -26.72 42.23
CA ALA A 7 43.92 -26.08 41.47
C ALA A 7 44.53 -25.33 40.28
N CYS A 8 43.97 -25.52 39.09
CA CYS A 8 44.09 -24.58 37.98
C CYS A 8 42.69 -24.22 37.52
N VAL A 9 42.20 -23.10 38.05
CA VAL A 9 41.04 -22.38 37.56
C VAL A 9 41.39 -21.83 36.18
N ILE A 10 40.75 -22.33 35.13
CA ILE A 10 40.69 -21.64 33.85
C ILE A 10 39.24 -21.21 33.67
N ALA A 11 38.97 -19.98 34.08
CA ALA A 11 37.74 -19.28 33.75
C ALA A 11 37.83 -18.87 32.27
N ALA A 12 37.28 -19.69 31.39
CA ALA A 12 36.96 -19.27 30.03
C ALA A 12 35.59 -18.59 30.06
N LEU A 13 35.61 -17.25 30.18
CA LEU A 13 34.49 -16.36 29.90
C LEU A 13 34.14 -16.48 28.41
N LEU A 14 33.25 -17.41 28.07
CA LEU A 14 32.48 -17.33 26.84
C LEU A 14 31.31 -16.38 27.10
N ALA A 15 31.58 -15.09 26.95
CA ALA A 15 30.53 -14.13 26.64
C ALA A 15 30.02 -14.49 25.23
N VAL A 16 29.05 -15.39 25.17
CA VAL A 16 28.23 -15.55 23.98
C VAL A 16 27.39 -14.28 23.90
N CYS A 17 27.76 -13.42 22.95
CA CYS A 17 26.98 -12.27 22.57
C CYS A 17 25.59 -12.75 22.11
N ALA A 18 24.63 -12.74 23.03
CA ALA A 18 23.21 -12.74 22.69
C ALA A 18 22.84 -11.35 22.15
N GLY A 19 23.42 -11.00 21.01
CA GLY A 19 23.05 -9.86 20.20
C GLY A 19 22.39 -10.36 18.93
N GLY A 20 21.33 -11.16 19.09
CA GLY A 20 20.43 -11.41 17.97
C GLY A 20 19.72 -10.09 17.68
N CYS A 21 20.01 -9.48 16.54
CA CYS A 21 19.08 -8.58 15.87
C CYS A 21 17.80 -9.38 15.60
N GLY A 22 16.92 -9.47 16.59
CA GLY A 22 15.55 -9.88 16.35
C GLY A 22 14.88 -8.70 15.68
N GLU A 23 14.83 -8.71 14.34
CA GLU A 23 13.82 -7.94 13.64
C GLU A 23 12.48 -8.40 14.19
N LYS A 24 11.77 -7.51 14.89
CA LYS A 24 10.43 -7.81 15.36
C LYS A 24 9.56 -7.95 14.12
N GLU A 25 8.88 -9.09 14.00
CA GLU A 25 7.80 -9.28 13.03
C GLU A 25 6.90 -8.03 13.01
N PRO A 26 6.55 -7.49 11.83
CA PRO A 26 5.68 -6.33 11.73
C PRO A 26 4.35 -6.58 12.44
N GLU A 27 3.81 -5.55 13.08
CA GLU A 27 2.51 -5.63 13.76
C GLU A 27 1.38 -5.76 12.73
N THR A 28 0.52 -6.77 12.84
CA THR A 28 -0.65 -6.90 11.96
C THR A 28 -1.61 -5.72 12.14
N ILE A 29 -2.09 -5.16 11.02
CA ILE A 29 -3.11 -4.12 11.00
C ILE A 29 -4.45 -4.75 10.66
N THR A 30 -5.44 -4.55 11.53
CA THR A 30 -6.81 -4.99 11.27
C THR A 30 -7.68 -3.81 10.84
N ILE A 31 -8.34 -3.96 9.70
CA ILE A 31 -9.36 -3.03 9.21
C ILE A 31 -10.63 -3.86 8.99
N THR A 32 -11.61 -3.70 9.86
CA THR A 32 -12.86 -4.46 9.74
C THR A 32 -13.80 -3.79 8.74
N ASN A 33 -14.02 -4.42 7.58
CA ASN A 33 -15.01 -3.98 6.60
C ASN A 33 -16.36 -4.67 6.83
N HIS A 34 -17.40 -3.91 7.18
CA HIS A 34 -18.77 -4.42 7.33
C HIS A 34 -19.60 -4.27 6.05
N ALA A 35 -19.11 -3.55 5.04
CA ALA A 35 -19.79 -3.43 3.77
C ALA A 35 -19.56 -4.69 2.92
N GLU A 36 -20.61 -5.20 2.31
CA GLU A 36 -20.50 -6.24 1.29
C GLU A 36 -19.98 -5.60 -0.01
N ILE A 37 -18.71 -5.86 -0.31
CA ILE A 37 -18.01 -5.40 -1.51
C ILE A 37 -17.79 -6.60 -2.43
N ILE A 38 -18.34 -6.52 -3.65
CA ILE A 38 -18.11 -7.54 -4.67
C ILE A 38 -16.69 -7.33 -5.22
N SER A 39 -15.83 -8.33 -5.02
CA SER A 39 -14.43 -8.27 -5.44
C SER A 39 -13.93 -9.64 -5.87
N GLN A 40 -12.79 -9.65 -6.55
CA GLN A 40 -12.07 -10.86 -6.93
C GLN A 40 -10.56 -10.64 -6.79
N PRO A 41 -9.74 -11.67 -6.56
CA PRO A 41 -8.30 -11.53 -6.53
C PRO A 41 -7.77 -10.84 -7.79
N ALA A 42 -6.95 -9.81 -7.62
CA ALA A 42 -6.31 -9.10 -8.72
C ALA A 42 -5.06 -9.86 -9.20
N ASP A 43 -4.85 -9.90 -10.52
CA ASP A 43 -3.57 -10.33 -11.08
C ASP A 43 -2.60 -9.14 -11.07
N MET A 44 -1.72 -9.11 -10.08
CA MET A 44 -0.73 -8.04 -9.93
C MET A 44 0.56 -8.31 -10.72
N SER A 45 0.68 -9.48 -11.38
CA SER A 45 1.93 -9.88 -12.05
C SER A 45 2.27 -9.05 -13.29
N LEU A 46 1.32 -8.26 -13.79
CA LEU A 46 1.51 -7.35 -14.92
C LEU A 46 2.29 -6.09 -14.56
N TYR A 47 2.26 -5.69 -13.27
CA TYR A 47 3.06 -4.56 -12.83
C TYR A 47 4.55 -4.89 -12.85
N MET A 48 5.34 -4.04 -13.49
CA MET A 48 6.79 -4.08 -13.46
C MET A 48 7.32 -3.90 -12.04
N TRP A 49 8.36 -4.66 -11.70
CA TRP A 49 9.11 -4.58 -10.43
C TRP A 49 8.35 -4.94 -9.15
N ILE A 50 7.10 -5.37 -9.23
CA ILE A 50 6.42 -5.98 -8.07
C ILE A 50 6.98 -7.39 -7.82
N GLU A 51 7.26 -7.71 -6.56
CA GLU A 51 7.85 -8.98 -6.16
C GLU A 51 6.89 -9.84 -5.34
N GLU A 52 6.86 -11.14 -5.65
CA GLU A 52 6.12 -12.15 -4.88
C GLU A 52 6.73 -12.37 -3.47
N PRO A 53 5.92 -12.80 -2.49
CA PRO A 53 4.47 -13.03 -2.59
C PRO A 53 3.69 -11.71 -2.61
N TYR A 54 2.56 -11.68 -3.31
CA TYR A 54 1.70 -10.49 -3.33
C TYR A 54 0.88 -10.37 -2.04
N ALA A 55 0.59 -9.13 -1.64
CA ALA A 55 -0.44 -8.85 -0.66
C ALA A 55 -1.84 -9.26 -1.18
N ASP A 56 -2.84 -9.20 -0.32
CA ASP A 56 -4.22 -9.50 -0.68
C ASP A 56 -4.85 -8.34 -1.48
N PHE A 57 -4.55 -8.28 -2.78
CA PHE A 57 -5.17 -7.32 -3.70
C PHE A 57 -6.50 -7.87 -4.26
N GLN A 58 -7.58 -7.13 -4.04
CA GLN A 58 -8.93 -7.49 -4.45
C GLN A 58 -9.45 -6.48 -5.48
N LYS A 59 -9.52 -6.87 -6.75
CA LYS A 59 -10.06 -6.04 -7.83
C LYS A 59 -11.56 -5.79 -7.64
N ILE A 60 -11.95 -4.52 -7.75
CA ILE A 60 -13.32 -4.01 -7.67
C ILE A 60 -13.64 -3.15 -8.90
N SER A 61 -14.92 -2.99 -9.22
CA SER A 61 -15.39 -2.05 -10.26
C SER A 61 -15.54 -0.64 -9.69
N PHE A 62 -15.70 0.36 -10.57
CA PHE A 62 -16.07 1.72 -10.15
C PHE A 62 -17.39 1.78 -9.38
N ASP A 63 -18.36 0.89 -9.66
CA ASP A 63 -19.61 0.81 -8.89
C ASP A 63 -19.36 0.35 -7.46
N GLU A 64 -18.50 -0.65 -7.27
CA GLU A 64 -18.14 -1.13 -5.93
C GLU A 64 -17.23 -0.14 -5.19
N LEU A 65 -16.36 0.58 -5.91
CA LEU A 65 -15.57 1.68 -5.37
C LEU A 65 -16.47 2.81 -4.83
N ASN A 66 -17.45 3.25 -5.61
CA ASN A 66 -18.44 4.24 -5.16
C ASN A 66 -19.32 3.68 -4.04
N GLY A 67 -19.73 2.41 -4.15
CA GLY A 67 -20.49 1.70 -3.14
C GLY A 67 -19.77 1.60 -1.80
N PHE A 68 -18.43 1.64 -1.79
CA PHE A 68 -17.62 1.65 -0.57
C PHE A 68 -18.00 2.80 0.37
N PHE A 69 -18.30 3.98 -0.18
CA PHE A 69 -18.68 5.16 0.60
C PHE A 69 -20.14 5.08 1.05
N GLU A 70 -21.06 4.73 0.13
CA GLU A 70 -22.50 4.62 0.41
C GLU A 70 -22.80 3.53 1.46
N LYS A 71 -22.11 2.39 1.38
CA LYS A 71 -22.28 1.24 2.27
C LYS A 71 -21.49 1.37 3.59
N LYS A 72 -20.80 2.50 3.81
CA LYS A 72 -19.91 2.74 4.96
C LYS A 72 -18.83 1.67 5.11
N GLY A 73 -18.18 1.32 4.01
CA GLY A 73 -17.06 0.39 4.00
C GLY A 73 -15.83 0.93 4.72
N SER A 74 -14.95 0.02 5.09
CA SER A 74 -13.63 0.32 5.65
C SER A 74 -12.56 -0.49 4.93
N GLY A 75 -11.45 0.14 4.52
CA GLY A 75 -10.38 -0.54 3.78
C GLY A 75 -9.42 0.43 3.11
N ILE A 76 -8.42 -0.14 2.45
CA ILE A 76 -7.48 0.60 1.60
C ILE A 76 -7.92 0.45 0.16
N LEU A 77 -8.12 1.57 -0.52
CA LEU A 77 -8.43 1.66 -1.93
C LEU A 77 -7.16 2.03 -2.69
N TYR A 78 -6.90 1.37 -3.80
CA TYR A 78 -5.82 1.68 -4.75
C TYR A 78 -6.42 1.88 -6.14
N LEU A 79 -6.16 3.03 -6.74
CA LEU A 79 -6.52 3.36 -8.12
C LEU A 79 -5.23 3.47 -8.94
N GLY A 80 -5.15 2.71 -10.02
CA GLY A 80 -3.98 2.67 -10.91
C GLY A 80 -4.14 1.61 -11.99
N TYR A 81 -3.08 1.40 -12.77
CA TYR A 81 -3.03 0.42 -13.85
C TYR A 81 -1.59 0.02 -14.18
N ASP A 82 -1.37 -1.15 -14.78
CA ASP A 82 -0.06 -1.55 -15.31
C ASP A 82 0.32 -0.70 -16.55
N GLY A 83 1.61 -0.50 -16.80
CA GLY A 83 2.11 0.40 -17.84
C GLY A 83 2.13 1.89 -17.46
N CYS A 84 1.45 2.30 -16.38
CA CYS A 84 1.55 3.63 -15.80
C CYS A 84 2.90 3.82 -15.08
N GLN A 85 3.79 4.65 -15.62
CA GLN A 85 5.18 4.78 -15.10
C GLN A 85 5.28 5.09 -13.60
N TRP A 86 4.35 5.87 -13.04
CA TRP A 86 4.29 6.13 -11.59
C TRP A 86 3.72 4.95 -10.82
N CYS A 87 2.70 4.29 -11.36
CA CYS A 87 2.02 3.17 -10.71
C CYS A 87 2.97 1.97 -10.58
N GLU A 88 3.78 1.71 -11.62
CA GLU A 88 4.83 0.68 -11.63
C GLU A 88 5.87 0.86 -10.52
N ARG A 89 6.06 2.08 -10.03
CA ARG A 89 7.00 2.40 -8.95
C ARG A 89 6.32 2.46 -7.58
N GLY A 90 5.04 2.79 -7.53
CA GLY A 90 4.28 2.89 -6.29
C GLY A 90 3.76 1.55 -5.80
N ILE A 91 3.28 0.69 -6.71
CA ILE A 91 2.66 -0.58 -6.33
C ILE A 91 3.60 -1.56 -5.62
N PRO A 92 4.93 -1.65 -5.92
CA PRO A 92 5.83 -2.54 -5.18
C PRO A 92 5.97 -2.14 -3.71
N GLU A 93 5.93 -0.84 -3.44
CA GLU A 93 6.03 -0.29 -2.09
C GLU A 93 4.71 -0.49 -1.31
N LEU A 94 3.56 -0.31 -1.97
CA LEU A 94 2.26 -0.64 -1.38
C LEU A 94 2.13 -2.13 -1.08
N ASN A 95 2.55 -2.99 -2.02
CA ASN A 95 2.58 -4.44 -1.87
C ASN A 95 3.41 -4.87 -0.66
N THR A 96 4.61 -4.28 -0.50
CA THR A 96 5.49 -4.57 0.63
C THR A 96 4.80 -4.28 1.96
N VAL A 97 4.25 -3.08 2.12
CA VAL A 97 3.60 -2.67 3.39
C VAL A 97 2.32 -3.47 3.64
N ALA A 98 1.47 -3.64 2.64
CA ALA A 98 0.22 -4.37 2.78
C ALA A 98 0.46 -5.83 3.18
N ARG A 99 1.46 -6.48 2.57
CA ARG A 99 1.87 -7.85 2.92
C ARG A 99 2.41 -7.93 4.34
N GLU A 100 3.35 -7.07 4.70
CA GLU A 100 3.98 -7.06 6.03
C GLU A 100 2.95 -6.91 7.15
N HIS A 101 1.90 -6.11 6.90
CA HIS A 101 0.87 -5.80 7.89
C HIS A 101 -0.42 -6.62 7.74
N GLY A 102 -0.51 -7.53 6.76
CA GLY A 102 -1.68 -8.38 6.54
C GLY A 102 -2.94 -7.60 6.10
N VAL A 103 -2.76 -6.52 5.35
CA VAL A 103 -3.84 -5.61 4.93
C VAL A 103 -4.33 -5.97 3.52
N THR A 104 -5.63 -6.16 3.37
CA THR A 104 -6.30 -6.26 2.07
C THR A 104 -6.36 -4.89 1.39
N VAL A 105 -6.03 -4.85 0.11
CA VAL A 105 -6.10 -3.64 -0.73
C VAL A 105 -7.14 -3.84 -1.82
N TYR A 106 -8.17 -2.98 -1.87
CA TYR A 106 -9.17 -2.99 -2.92
C TYR A 106 -8.66 -2.19 -4.13
N TYR A 107 -8.42 -2.88 -5.23
CA TYR A 107 -7.85 -2.34 -6.45
C TYR A 107 -8.95 -1.96 -7.46
N CYS A 108 -8.97 -0.71 -7.91
CA CYS A 108 -9.79 -0.28 -9.04
C CYS A 108 -8.88 0.04 -10.22
N GLU A 109 -9.09 -0.67 -11.33
CA GLU A 109 -8.41 -0.47 -12.61
C GLU A 109 -8.77 0.89 -13.20
N THR A 110 -7.77 1.66 -13.65
CA THR A 110 -7.98 2.99 -14.22
C THR A 110 -7.25 3.20 -15.55
N ASP A 111 -6.87 2.14 -16.26
CA ASP A 111 -6.21 2.25 -17.57
C ASP A 111 -7.07 3.09 -18.56
N PRO A 112 -6.58 4.26 -19.01
CA PRO A 112 -7.28 5.09 -19.97
C PRO A 112 -7.31 4.50 -21.39
N TYR A 113 -6.63 3.38 -21.63
CA TYR A 113 -6.55 2.66 -22.90
C TYR A 113 -7.27 1.30 -22.89
N ALA A 114 -7.94 0.96 -21.78
CA ALA A 114 -8.78 -0.23 -21.66
C ALA A 114 -9.91 -0.28 -22.72
N PRO A 115 -10.55 -1.45 -22.92
CA PRO A 115 -11.78 -1.55 -23.70
C PRO A 115 -12.86 -0.58 -23.21
N ALA A 116 -13.67 -0.04 -24.11
CA ALA A 116 -14.64 1.02 -23.79
C ALA A 116 -15.69 0.60 -22.73
N GLU A 117 -16.00 -0.68 -22.65
CA GLU A 117 -16.87 -1.28 -21.64
C GLU A 117 -16.28 -1.28 -20.21
N GLU A 118 -14.97 -1.07 -20.07
CA GLU A 118 -14.26 -0.97 -18.78
C GLU A 118 -14.02 0.49 -18.37
N PHE A 119 -14.25 1.44 -19.28
CA PHE A 119 -14.13 2.85 -18.95
C PHE A 119 -15.17 3.29 -17.94
N ILE A 120 -14.72 4.19 -17.06
CA ILE A 120 -15.62 4.87 -16.14
C ILE A 120 -16.67 5.65 -16.92
N THR A 121 -17.93 5.45 -16.56
CA THR A 121 -19.05 6.23 -17.10
C THR A 121 -19.11 7.62 -16.45
N GLU A 122 -19.81 8.56 -17.08
CA GLU A 122 -20.01 9.91 -16.52
C GLU A 122 -20.69 9.87 -15.14
N ASP A 123 -21.70 8.99 -14.95
CA ASP A 123 -22.38 8.82 -13.67
C ASP A 123 -21.44 8.27 -12.58
N GLN A 124 -20.61 7.29 -12.93
CA GLN A 124 -19.61 6.74 -12.01
C GLN A 124 -18.55 7.78 -11.66
N TRP A 125 -18.11 8.58 -12.63
CA TRP A 125 -17.17 9.67 -12.41
C TRP A 125 -17.74 10.74 -11.49
N ASN A 126 -18.97 11.21 -11.73
CA ASN A 126 -19.60 12.22 -10.89
C ASN A 126 -19.73 11.75 -9.43
N LYS A 127 -20.15 10.50 -9.21
CA LYS A 127 -20.17 9.89 -7.87
C LYS A 127 -18.78 9.76 -7.26
N LEU A 128 -17.78 9.40 -8.06
CA LEU A 128 -16.41 9.29 -7.58
C LEU A 128 -15.92 10.66 -7.10
N ILE A 129 -16.17 11.73 -7.86
CA ILE A 129 -15.84 13.09 -7.46
C ILE A 129 -16.58 13.51 -6.18
N GLU A 130 -17.85 13.15 -6.00
CA GLU A 130 -18.58 13.40 -4.76
C GLU A 130 -17.93 12.69 -3.56
N ASN A 131 -17.47 11.45 -3.75
CA ASN A 131 -16.89 10.62 -2.70
C ASN A 131 -15.45 11.01 -2.34
N ILE A 132 -14.59 11.22 -3.34
CA ILE A 132 -13.13 11.39 -3.15
C ILE A 132 -12.59 12.72 -3.66
N GLY A 133 -13.43 13.63 -4.17
CA GLY A 133 -12.97 14.90 -4.74
C GLY A 133 -12.20 15.82 -3.78
N SER A 134 -12.30 15.57 -2.46
CA SER A 134 -11.50 16.25 -1.45
C SER A 134 -10.01 15.86 -1.45
N VAL A 135 -9.67 14.68 -1.98
CA VAL A 135 -8.29 14.17 -2.07
C VAL A 135 -7.73 14.19 -3.50
N LEU A 136 -8.56 14.54 -4.48
CA LEU A 136 -8.11 14.67 -5.86
C LEU A 136 -7.35 15.99 -6.05
N THR A 137 -6.30 15.92 -6.87
CA THR A 137 -5.60 17.11 -7.33
C THR A 137 -6.56 17.95 -8.17
N LYS A 138 -6.42 19.27 -8.11
CA LYS A 138 -7.22 20.19 -8.94
C LYS A 138 -6.36 20.76 -10.05
N SER A 139 -6.95 20.92 -11.23
CA SER A 139 -6.35 21.69 -12.32
C SER A 139 -6.22 23.18 -11.94
N GLU A 140 -5.56 23.96 -12.78
CA GLU A 140 -5.48 25.43 -12.61
C GLU A 140 -6.87 26.09 -12.56
N ASP A 141 -7.85 25.53 -13.28
CA ASP A 141 -9.24 26.00 -13.31
C ASP A 141 -10.07 25.51 -12.11
N GLY A 142 -9.48 24.69 -11.23
CA GLY A 142 -10.12 24.16 -10.03
C GLY A 142 -10.88 22.85 -10.22
N GLU A 143 -10.84 22.26 -11.43
CA GLU A 143 -11.51 21.01 -11.75
C GLU A 143 -10.76 19.79 -11.18
N PRO A 144 -11.43 18.85 -10.51
CA PRO A 144 -10.81 17.63 -10.00
C PRO A 144 -10.15 16.79 -11.10
N GLN A 145 -8.96 16.28 -10.82
CA GLN A 145 -8.16 15.42 -11.70
C GLN A 145 -7.79 14.15 -10.93
N LEU A 146 -8.04 13.00 -11.56
CA LEU A 146 -7.62 11.71 -11.05
C LEU A 146 -6.21 11.40 -11.56
N PHE A 147 -5.20 11.77 -10.77
CA PHE A 147 -3.84 11.27 -10.96
C PHE A 147 -3.65 9.94 -10.23
N VAL A 148 -2.92 9.03 -10.85
CA VAL A 148 -2.61 7.71 -10.31
C VAL A 148 -1.08 7.48 -10.27
N PRO A 149 -0.56 6.64 -9.36
CA PRO A 149 -1.27 5.83 -8.36
C PRO A 149 -1.93 6.70 -7.29
N LEU A 150 -3.14 6.33 -6.87
CA LEU A 150 -3.84 6.97 -5.75
C LEU A 150 -4.21 5.91 -4.71
N VAL A 151 -3.69 6.07 -3.49
CA VAL A 151 -4.01 5.23 -2.34
C VAL A 151 -4.89 6.01 -1.39
N ILE A 152 -6.00 5.44 -0.94
CA ILE A 152 -6.96 6.08 -0.03
C ILE A 152 -7.30 5.11 1.09
N GLY A 153 -7.16 5.55 2.33
CA GLY A 153 -7.70 4.86 3.49
C GLY A 153 -9.10 5.33 3.80
N VAL A 154 -10.08 4.43 3.84
CA VAL A 154 -11.49 4.75 4.15
C VAL A 154 -11.92 3.98 5.39
N LYS A 155 -12.57 4.65 6.35
CA LYS A 155 -13.14 4.02 7.56
C LYS A 155 -14.59 4.45 7.70
N ASN A 156 -15.52 3.49 7.71
CA ASN A 156 -16.96 3.73 7.77
C ASN A 156 -17.49 4.73 6.72
N GLY A 157 -16.92 4.69 5.50
CA GLY A 157 -17.26 5.61 4.41
C GLY A 157 -16.59 6.99 4.50
N GLU A 158 -15.74 7.25 5.49
CA GLU A 158 -15.00 8.51 5.63
C GLU A 158 -13.52 8.32 5.28
N ILE A 159 -12.94 9.30 4.57
CA ILE A 159 -11.52 9.28 4.23
C ILE A 159 -10.68 9.56 5.49
N THR A 160 -9.73 8.67 5.76
CA THR A 160 -8.77 8.76 6.89
C THR A 160 -7.38 9.23 6.46
N GLY A 161 -7.06 9.07 5.18
CA GLY A 161 -5.82 9.53 4.57
C GLY A 161 -5.76 9.18 3.09
N SER A 162 -4.90 9.86 2.35
CA SER A 162 -4.67 9.58 0.94
C SER A 162 -3.24 9.95 0.55
N HIS A 163 -2.74 9.33 -0.52
CA HIS A 163 -1.49 9.69 -1.16
C HIS A 163 -1.61 9.49 -2.67
N THR A 164 -1.17 10.50 -3.42
CA THR A 164 -1.17 10.50 -4.89
C THR A 164 0.27 10.48 -5.39
N ALA A 165 0.53 9.73 -6.45
CA ALA A 165 1.85 9.58 -7.07
C ALA A 165 2.89 8.93 -6.14
N LEU A 166 4.15 9.38 -6.23
CA LEU A 166 5.31 8.89 -5.48
C LEU A 166 5.70 9.91 -4.41
N VAL A 167 6.96 9.93 -3.99
CA VAL A 167 7.48 10.97 -3.08
C VAL A 167 7.93 12.21 -3.86
N ASP A 168 7.79 13.39 -3.28
CA ASP A 168 8.13 14.68 -3.92
C ASP A 168 9.60 14.81 -4.34
N SER A 169 10.48 14.01 -3.74
CA SER A 169 11.92 13.99 -4.01
C SER A 169 12.31 13.18 -5.26
N PHE A 170 11.36 12.44 -5.84
CA PHE A 170 11.61 11.57 -6.99
C PHE A 170 10.82 12.01 -8.23
N ASP A 171 11.55 12.14 -9.35
CA ASP A 171 10.99 12.40 -10.67
C ASP A 171 11.44 11.31 -11.65
N ILE A 172 10.60 11.01 -12.64
CA ILE A 172 10.92 10.10 -13.73
C ILE A 172 11.45 10.92 -14.90
N ILE A 173 12.75 10.84 -15.16
CA ILE A 173 13.42 11.48 -16.29
C ILE A 173 13.58 10.47 -17.44
N ASN A 174 13.87 9.21 -17.11
CA ASN A 174 14.01 8.08 -18.02
C ASN A 174 13.10 6.91 -17.61
N GLU A 175 12.75 6.05 -18.57
CA GLU A 175 11.83 4.93 -18.36
C GLU A 175 12.31 3.93 -17.29
N ASP A 176 13.62 3.82 -17.08
CA ASP A 176 14.27 2.92 -16.14
C ASP A 176 14.63 3.54 -14.78
N ASP A 177 14.38 4.84 -14.57
CA ASP A 177 14.67 5.52 -13.30
C ASP A 177 13.95 4.84 -12.13
N GLN A 178 14.57 4.70 -10.97
CA GLN A 178 13.95 4.07 -9.80
C GLN A 178 14.17 4.90 -8.55
N MET A 179 13.18 4.88 -7.66
CA MET A 179 13.32 5.41 -6.31
C MET A 179 14.49 4.72 -5.62
N ASN A 180 15.31 5.50 -4.92
CA ASN A 180 16.34 4.94 -4.05
C ASN A 180 15.73 4.38 -2.76
N ASP A 181 16.53 3.65 -1.96
CA ASP A 181 16.06 3.01 -0.72
C ASP A 181 15.41 3.99 0.27
N SER A 182 15.85 5.26 0.31
CA SER A 182 15.29 6.26 1.22
C SER A 182 13.91 6.70 0.75
N GLU A 183 13.75 6.96 -0.55
CA GLU A 183 12.48 7.34 -1.18
C GLU A 183 11.45 6.22 -1.08
N LYS A 184 11.87 4.96 -1.32
CA LYS A 184 11.04 3.77 -1.13
C LYS A 184 10.52 3.68 0.30
N LYS A 185 11.41 3.78 1.29
CA LYS A 185 11.04 3.76 2.72
C LYS A 185 10.12 4.92 3.11
N GLU A 186 10.31 6.08 2.50
CA GLU A 186 9.43 7.22 2.71
C GLU A 186 8.02 6.93 2.17
N LEU A 187 7.89 6.41 0.95
CA LEU A 187 6.61 6.04 0.37
C LEU A 187 5.92 4.93 1.17
N GLN A 188 6.67 3.89 1.56
CA GLN A 188 6.20 2.81 2.43
C GLN A 188 5.65 3.36 3.76
N LYS A 189 6.36 4.33 4.37
CA LYS A 189 5.90 4.97 5.61
C LYS A 189 4.59 5.74 5.40
N ILE A 190 4.42 6.43 4.28
CA ILE A 190 3.17 7.13 3.96
C ILE A 190 2.02 6.12 3.88
N TYR A 191 2.20 5.01 3.14
CA TYR A 191 1.18 3.96 3.04
C TYR A 191 0.87 3.32 4.39
N LEU A 192 1.89 3.05 5.21
CA LEU A 192 1.71 2.53 6.56
C LEU A 192 0.92 3.50 7.45
N ASP A 193 1.21 4.80 7.37
CA ASP A 193 0.49 5.81 8.15
C ASP A 193 -0.98 5.91 7.72
N ILE A 194 -1.29 5.75 6.43
CA ILE A 194 -2.67 5.63 5.94
C ILE A 194 -3.34 4.40 6.56
N MET A 195 -2.72 3.22 6.44
CA MET A 195 -3.26 1.97 7.00
C MET A 195 -3.53 2.06 8.50
N LYS A 196 -2.62 2.65 9.27
CA LYS A 196 -2.78 2.84 10.72
C LYS A 196 -3.90 3.81 11.08
N LYS A 197 -4.14 4.85 10.27
CA LYS A 197 -5.27 5.77 10.48
C LYS A 197 -6.61 5.12 10.12
N THR A 198 -6.60 4.15 9.21
CA THR A 198 -7.79 3.39 8.80
C THR A 198 -8.12 2.22 9.74
N ALA A 199 -7.13 1.68 10.45
CA ALA A 199 -7.25 0.56 11.39
C ALA A 199 -8.32 0.77 12.47
N ASP A 200 -8.83 -0.34 13.02
CA ASP A 200 -9.92 -0.38 14.02
C ASP A 200 -9.68 0.47 15.29
#